data_AF-A0A7W2MQF3-F1
#
_entry.id   AF-A0A7W2MQF3-F1
#
_cell.length_a   1.000
_cell.length_b   1.000
_cell.length_c   1.000
_cell.angle_alpha   90.00
_cell.angle_beta   90.00
_cell.angle_gamma   90.00
#
_symmetry.space_group_name_H-M   'P 1'
#
loop_
_entity.id
_entity.type
_entity.pdbx_description
1 polymer ?
#
loop_
_entity_poly.entity_id
_entity_poly.type
_entity_poly.pdbx_seq_one_letter_code
_entity_poly.pdbx_strand_id
1 'polypeptide(L)'
;MLKHLLIRQLFWCVFALALLVFSLGVSWQVSKATNFLYNVWYQTLEINTLISKSVPKNTQGKRDFPINDVKLHEKKFADIVQSIHHHGDGLTEISYLNHQGILQKLLTKSEVQHLQDVANLLDNMTKLWWGNLLFLLSLLIFYSRKAKQLTTESIRAMPTTKQKLIALACFVFLVIAMLGIWGFTPIFYYLHTVIFPNDHQWFFYYQDSLMASLMKAPDIFAAIAGQLLLIALLLALIIDAILSRYQRQK
;
A
#
# COMPACT_ATOMS: atom_id res chain seq x y z
N MET A 1 27.05 -25.20 15.19
CA MET A 1 27.00 -24.71 13.81
C MET A 1 25.58 -24.60 13.25
N LEU A 2 24.90 -25.67 12.81
CA LEU A 2 23.61 -25.54 12.09
C LEU A 2 22.52 -24.77 12.88
N LYS A 3 22.36 -25.07 14.18
CA LYS A 3 21.39 -24.35 15.05
C LYS A 3 21.68 -22.84 15.13
N HIS A 4 22.94 -22.44 15.26
CA HIS A 4 23.32 -21.02 15.33
C HIS A 4 23.12 -20.30 14.01
N LEU A 5 23.41 -20.96 12.88
CA LEU A 5 23.16 -20.43 11.54
C LEU A 5 21.66 -20.22 11.29
N LEU A 6 20.82 -21.16 11.71
CA LEU A 6 19.37 -21.05 11.60
C LEU A 6 18.82 -19.93 12.49
N ILE A 7 19.25 -19.85 13.75
CA ILE A 7 18.83 -18.77 14.66
C ILE A 7 19.24 -17.41 14.09
N ARG A 8 20.48 -17.26 13.62
CA ARG A 8 20.95 -16.04 12.96
C ARG A 8 20.10 -15.65 11.76
N GLN A 9 19.76 -16.63 10.91
CA GLN A 9 18.91 -16.41 9.75
C GLN A 9 17.51 -15.95 10.15
N LEU A 10 16.91 -16.56 11.17
CA LEU A 10 15.60 -16.16 11.69
C LEU A 10 15.61 -14.73 12.25
N PHE A 11 16.62 -14.37 13.04
CA PHE A 11 16.78 -13.00 13.54
C PHE A 11 16.93 -11.99 12.39
N TRP A 12 17.70 -12.33 11.36
CA TRP A 12 17.80 -11.47 10.18
C TRP A 12 16.48 -11.39 9.40
N CYS A 13 15.71 -12.47 9.30
CA CYS A 13 14.38 -12.44 8.67
C CYS A 13 13.42 -11.52 9.43
N VAL A 14 13.44 -11.53 10.77
CA VAL A 14 12.66 -10.58 11.59
C VAL A 14 13.10 -9.15 11.32
N PHE A 15 14.41 -8.90 11.26
CA PHE A 15 14.95 -7.59 10.90
C PHE A 15 14.55 -7.16 9.48
N ALA A 16 14.67 -8.05 8.49
CA ALA A 16 14.32 -7.77 7.11
C ALA A 16 12.82 -7.48 6.95
N LEU A 17 11.96 -8.18 7.70
CA LEU A 17 10.53 -7.91 7.74
C LEU A 17 10.21 -6.55 8.37
N ALA A 18 10.81 -6.25 9.53
CA ALA A 18 10.65 -4.94 10.19
C ALA A 18 11.14 -3.79 9.30
N LEU A 19 12.25 -4.00 8.60
CA LEU A 19 12.80 -3.06 7.62
C LEU A 19 11.85 -2.87 6.43
N LEU A 20 11.29 -3.96 5.89
CA LEU A 20 10.32 -3.90 4.80
C LEU A 20 9.06 -3.12 5.20
N VAL A 21 8.50 -3.38 6.38
CA VAL A 21 7.33 -2.64 6.92
C VAL A 21 7.65 -1.16 7.09
N PHE A 22 8.84 -0.83 7.61
CA PHE A 22 9.29 0.55 7.71
C PHE A 22 9.36 1.20 6.32
N SER A 23 10.02 0.54 5.36
CA SER A 23 10.19 1.05 4.00
C SER A 23 8.87 1.19 3.24
N LEU A 24 7.89 0.30 3.48
CA LEU A 24 6.54 0.42 2.93
C LEU A 24 5.83 1.69 3.44
N GLY A 25 5.95 2.01 4.73
CA GLY A 25 5.36 3.25 5.25
C GLY A 25 6.04 4.51 4.71
N VAL A 26 7.37 4.50 4.51
CA VAL A 26 8.06 5.61 3.83
C VAL A 26 7.59 5.73 2.37
N SER A 27 7.52 4.60 1.66
CA SER A 27 7.01 4.53 0.29
C SER A 27 5.58 5.07 0.18
N TRP A 28 4.74 4.76 1.16
CA TRP A 28 3.38 5.30 1.26
C TRP A 28 3.38 6.82 1.37
N GLN A 29 4.20 7.40 2.26
CA GLN A 29 4.27 8.87 2.41
C GLN A 29 4.75 9.56 1.13
N VAL A 30 5.76 8.99 0.46
CA VAL A 30 6.25 9.52 -0.83
C VAL A 30 5.16 9.44 -1.90
N SER A 31 4.45 8.30 -1.98
CA SER A 31 3.39 8.11 -2.97
C SER A 31 2.17 8.99 -2.69
N LYS A 32 1.81 9.21 -1.43
CA LYS A 32 0.75 10.13 -1.02
C LYS A 32 0.99 11.54 -1.57
N ALA A 33 2.24 12.04 -1.50
CA ALA A 33 2.59 13.37 -1.98
C ALA A 33 2.36 13.58 -3.49
N THR A 34 2.29 12.50 -4.26
CA THR A 34 2.04 12.53 -5.72
C THR A 34 0.69 11.93 -6.10
N ASN A 35 -0.24 11.79 -5.14
CA ASN A 35 -1.52 11.11 -5.32
C ASN A 35 -1.35 9.73 -5.97
N PHE A 36 -0.37 8.96 -5.48
CA PHE A 36 -0.04 7.61 -5.94
C PHE A 36 0.23 7.50 -7.44
N LEU A 37 0.74 8.57 -8.05
CA LEU A 37 0.95 8.65 -9.50
C LEU A 37 -0.33 8.35 -10.31
N TYR A 38 -1.49 8.76 -9.77
CA TYR A 38 -2.80 8.44 -10.36
C TYR A 38 -2.90 8.80 -11.84
N ASN A 39 -2.35 9.92 -12.30
CA ASN A 39 -2.32 10.27 -13.74
C ASN A 39 -1.68 9.16 -14.60
N VAL A 40 -0.56 8.58 -14.16
CA VAL A 40 0.13 7.50 -14.89
C VAL A 40 -0.79 6.27 -14.98
N TRP A 41 -1.40 5.88 -13.86
CA TRP A 41 -2.30 4.74 -13.81
C TRP A 41 -3.62 4.98 -14.52
N TYR A 42 -4.10 6.22 -14.52
CA TYR A 42 -5.31 6.65 -15.21
C TYR A 42 -5.20 6.40 -16.71
N GLN A 43 -4.04 6.72 -17.30
CA GLN A 43 -3.74 6.44 -18.70
C GLN A 43 -3.47 4.95 -18.93
N THR A 44 -2.59 4.34 -18.12
CA THR A 44 -2.15 2.95 -18.30
C THR A 44 -3.30 1.94 -18.17
N LEU A 45 -4.24 2.19 -17.27
CA LEU A 45 -5.39 1.33 -17.02
C LEU A 45 -6.64 1.76 -17.78
N GLU A 46 -6.54 2.77 -18.67
CA GLU A 46 -7.67 3.29 -19.46
C GLU A 46 -8.90 3.63 -18.58
N ILE A 47 -8.67 4.26 -17.43
CA ILE A 47 -9.74 4.59 -16.48
C ILE A 47 -10.81 5.48 -17.16
N ASN A 48 -10.39 6.35 -18.08
CA ASN A 48 -11.29 7.17 -18.90
C ASN A 48 -12.33 6.36 -19.67
N THR A 49 -11.93 5.22 -20.22
CA THR A 49 -12.80 4.32 -20.98
C THR A 49 -13.83 3.67 -20.07
N LEU A 50 -13.42 3.28 -18.86
CA LEU A 50 -14.35 2.75 -17.85
C LEU A 50 -15.37 3.81 -17.44
N ILE A 51 -14.92 5.02 -17.10
CA ILE A 51 -15.80 6.14 -16.70
C ILE A 51 -16.82 6.44 -17.80
N SER A 52 -16.37 6.57 -19.05
CA SER A 52 -17.25 6.80 -20.21
C SER A 52 -18.31 5.71 -20.38
N LYS A 53 -18.01 4.47 -19.98
CA LYS A 53 -18.94 3.33 -20.06
C LYS A 53 -19.88 3.24 -18.86
N SER A 54 -19.39 3.53 -17.65
CA SER A 54 -20.11 3.30 -16.39
C SER A 54 -20.99 4.48 -15.99
N VAL A 55 -20.53 5.72 -16.18
CA VAL A 55 -21.24 6.93 -15.76
C VAL A 55 -22.62 7.07 -16.42
N PRO A 56 -22.81 6.89 -17.74
CA PRO A 56 -24.15 6.98 -18.35
C PRO A 56 -25.13 5.93 -17.79
N LYS A 57 -24.61 4.82 -17.27
CA LYS A 57 -25.38 3.73 -16.67
C LYS A 57 -25.55 3.89 -15.15
N ASN A 58 -25.06 4.99 -14.58
CA ASN A 58 -25.03 5.14 -13.14
C ASN A 58 -26.44 5.05 -12.53
N THR A 59 -26.62 4.19 -11.52
CA THR A 59 -27.94 3.97 -10.86
C THR A 59 -28.19 4.90 -9.68
N GLN A 60 -27.13 5.54 -9.16
CA GLN A 60 -27.15 6.41 -7.98
C GLN A 60 -27.28 7.91 -8.33
N GLY A 61 -27.88 8.21 -9.49
CA GLY A 61 -28.16 9.57 -9.92
C GLY A 61 -26.92 10.39 -10.33
N LYS A 62 -25.80 9.73 -10.67
CA LYS A 62 -24.54 10.39 -11.08
C LYS A 62 -24.27 10.34 -12.58
N ARG A 63 -25.32 10.23 -13.40
CA ARG A 63 -25.19 10.14 -14.87
C ARG A 63 -24.69 11.43 -15.53
N ASP A 64 -24.70 12.52 -14.77
CA ASP A 64 -24.30 13.86 -15.19
C ASP A 64 -22.83 14.18 -14.88
N PHE A 65 -22.08 13.24 -14.30
CA PHE A 65 -20.65 13.40 -14.03
C PHE A 65 -19.86 13.64 -15.32
N PRO A 66 -19.02 14.69 -15.41
CA PRO A 66 -18.29 15.00 -16.65
C PRO A 66 -17.29 13.91 -17.05
N ILE A 67 -17.63 13.11 -18.07
CA ILE A 67 -16.81 11.96 -18.50
C ILE A 67 -15.55 12.31 -19.31
N ASN A 68 -15.52 13.50 -19.93
CA ASN A 68 -14.42 13.95 -20.79
C ASN A 68 -13.56 15.01 -20.10
N ASP A 69 -13.42 14.94 -18.77
CA ASP A 69 -12.63 15.89 -17.99
C ASP A 69 -11.64 15.15 -17.08
N VAL A 70 -10.50 14.77 -17.68
CA VAL A 70 -9.42 14.07 -16.98
C VAL A 70 -8.91 14.86 -15.77
N LYS A 71 -8.82 16.20 -15.89
CA LYS A 71 -8.36 17.06 -14.80
C LYS A 71 -9.33 17.02 -13.62
N LEU A 72 -10.63 17.03 -13.90
CA LEU A 72 -11.64 16.84 -12.88
C LEU A 72 -11.49 15.47 -12.20
N HIS A 73 -11.31 14.40 -12.97
CA HIS A 73 -11.17 13.05 -12.41
C HIS A 73 -9.94 12.94 -11.50
N GLU A 74 -8.78 13.44 -11.94
CA GLU A 74 -7.56 13.50 -11.14
C GLU A 74 -7.77 14.32 -9.87
N LYS A 75 -8.44 15.47 -9.98
CA LYS A 75 -8.78 16.30 -8.81
C LYS A 75 -9.70 15.56 -7.84
N LYS A 76 -10.75 14.88 -8.33
CA LYS A 76 -11.67 14.12 -7.47
C LYS A 76 -10.96 12.96 -6.77
N PHE A 77 -10.05 12.27 -7.46
CA PHE A 77 -9.21 11.25 -6.82
C PHE A 77 -8.30 11.86 -5.75
N ALA A 78 -7.65 13.00 -6.05
CA ALA A 78 -6.82 13.70 -5.09
C ALA A 78 -7.60 14.20 -3.87
N ASP A 79 -8.82 14.71 -4.05
CA ASP A 79 -9.72 15.10 -2.96
C ASP A 79 -10.01 13.89 -2.04
N ILE A 80 -10.29 12.71 -2.60
CA ILE A 80 -10.49 11.48 -1.83
C ILE A 80 -9.20 11.09 -1.08
N VAL A 81 -8.06 11.09 -1.76
CA VAL A 81 -6.75 10.79 -1.15
C VAL A 81 -6.46 11.75 0.00
N GLN A 82 -6.75 13.05 -0.16
CA GLN A 82 -6.58 14.03 0.90
C GLN A 82 -7.45 13.69 2.11
N SER A 83 -8.75 13.46 1.90
CA SER A 83 -9.70 13.21 2.98
C SER A 83 -9.40 11.92 3.76
N ILE A 84 -9.10 10.80 3.10
CA ILE A 84 -8.76 9.55 3.82
C ILE A 84 -7.49 9.67 4.66
N HIS A 85 -6.60 10.62 4.34
CA HIS A 85 -5.41 10.91 5.13
C HIS A 85 -5.61 12.05 6.14
N HIS A 86 -6.80 12.62 6.20
CA HIS A 86 -7.21 13.60 7.20
C HIS A 86 -8.37 13.02 8.01
N HIS A 87 -8.22 11.77 8.48
CA HIS A 87 -9.19 11.08 9.33
C HIS A 87 -10.60 10.92 8.72
N GLY A 88 -10.75 11.08 7.40
CA GLY A 88 -12.03 11.06 6.71
C GLY A 88 -12.70 12.44 6.60
N ASP A 89 -12.10 13.48 7.17
CA ASP A 89 -12.63 14.84 7.09
C ASP A 89 -12.65 15.34 5.63
N GLY A 90 -13.79 15.89 5.22
CA GLY A 90 -14.01 16.38 3.86
C GLY A 90 -14.68 15.37 2.92
N LEU A 91 -14.83 14.08 3.30
CA LEU A 91 -15.44 13.06 2.44
C LEU A 91 -16.88 13.42 2.03
N THR A 92 -17.69 13.93 2.96
CA THR A 92 -19.08 14.33 2.69
C THR A 92 -19.17 15.59 1.85
N GLU A 93 -18.09 16.37 1.76
CA GLU A 93 -18.03 17.66 1.09
C GLU A 93 -17.62 17.54 -0.38
N ILE A 94 -16.93 16.45 -0.76
CA ILE A 94 -16.43 16.26 -2.12
C ILE A 94 -17.58 16.35 -3.12
N SER A 95 -17.48 17.31 -4.03
CA SER A 95 -18.50 17.62 -5.02
C SER A 95 -17.90 17.91 -6.40
N TYR A 96 -18.74 17.84 -7.43
CA TYR A 96 -18.43 18.26 -8.79
C TYR A 96 -19.53 19.16 -9.34
N LEU A 97 -19.19 19.98 -10.32
CA LEU A 97 -20.18 20.69 -11.12
C LEU A 97 -20.53 19.82 -12.32
N ASN A 98 -21.82 19.62 -12.55
CA ASN A 98 -22.26 18.96 -13.77
C ASN A 98 -22.25 19.93 -14.95
N HIS A 99 -22.61 19.45 -16.14
CA HIS A 99 -22.63 20.27 -17.36
C HIS A 99 -23.62 21.44 -17.29
N GLN A 100 -24.62 21.40 -16.41
CA GLN A 100 -25.54 22.51 -16.16
C GLN A 100 -25.02 23.51 -15.10
N GLY A 101 -23.82 23.31 -14.56
CA GLY A 101 -23.27 24.15 -13.49
C GLY A 101 -23.89 23.90 -12.11
N ILE A 102 -24.61 22.79 -11.94
CA ILE A 102 -25.22 22.40 -10.66
C ILE A 102 -24.21 21.60 -9.85
N LEU A 103 -24.10 21.96 -8.56
CA LEU A 103 -23.22 21.27 -7.62
C LEU A 103 -23.84 19.94 -7.18
N GLN A 104 -23.13 18.84 -7.42
CA GLN A 104 -23.52 17.49 -7.03
C GLN A 104 -22.47 16.89 -6.11
N LYS A 105 -22.91 16.12 -5.10
CA LYS A 105 -21.99 15.34 -4.27
C LYS A 105 -21.32 14.26 -5.11
N LEU A 106 -20.03 14.01 -4.91
CA LEU A 106 -19.32 12.95 -5.62
C LEU A 106 -19.72 11.58 -5.07
N LEU A 107 -19.65 11.43 -3.75
CA LEU A 107 -19.82 10.17 -3.05
C LEU A 107 -21.26 10.00 -2.53
N THR A 108 -21.74 8.77 -2.57
CA THR A 108 -22.93 8.30 -1.87
C THR A 108 -22.62 8.09 -0.38
N LYS A 109 -23.67 7.93 0.45
CA LYS A 109 -23.50 7.68 1.89
C LYS A 109 -22.67 6.42 2.17
N SER A 110 -22.93 5.34 1.44
CA SER A 110 -22.19 4.07 1.58
C SER A 110 -20.72 4.23 1.17
N GLU A 111 -20.44 4.97 0.09
CA GLU A 111 -19.05 5.23 -0.32
C GLU A 111 -18.30 6.09 0.70
N VAL A 112 -18.95 7.09 1.31
CA VAL A 112 -18.39 7.87 2.41
C VAL A 112 -18.07 6.98 3.61
N GLN A 113 -19.01 6.12 4.01
CA GLN A 113 -18.81 5.18 5.13
C GLN A 113 -17.61 4.26 4.87
N HIS A 114 -17.51 3.70 3.66
CA HIS A 114 -16.38 2.85 3.30
C HIS A 114 -15.05 3.60 3.34
N LEU A 115 -14.99 4.81 2.78
CA LEU A 115 -13.76 5.62 2.79
C LEU A 115 -13.40 6.11 4.19
N GLN A 116 -14.37 6.28 5.08
CA GLN A 116 -14.13 6.52 6.51
C GLN A 116 -13.47 5.30 7.16
N ASP A 117 -13.91 4.08 6.84
CA ASP A 117 -13.26 2.86 7.34
C ASP A 117 -11.82 2.75 6.82
N VAL A 118 -11.59 3.13 5.56
CA VAL A 118 -10.23 3.22 4.99
C VAL A 118 -9.39 4.25 5.76
N ALA A 119 -9.93 5.42 6.10
CA ALA A 119 -9.23 6.42 6.90
C ALA A 119 -8.85 5.87 8.29
N ASN A 120 -9.79 5.21 8.97
CA ASN A 120 -9.56 4.56 10.26
C ASN A 120 -8.48 3.46 10.17
N LEU A 121 -8.47 2.68 9.08
CA LEU A 121 -7.44 1.70 8.81
C LEU A 121 -6.06 2.37 8.67
N LEU A 122 -5.96 3.45 7.90
CA LEU A 122 -4.72 4.20 7.71
C LEU A 122 -4.18 4.80 9.02
N ASP A 123 -5.06 5.30 9.89
CA ASP A 123 -4.68 5.77 11.23
C ASP A 123 -4.07 4.66 12.08
N ASN A 124 -4.68 3.48 12.06
CA ASN A 124 -4.17 2.33 12.79
C ASN A 124 -2.87 1.80 12.19
N MET A 125 -2.74 1.78 10.86
CA MET A 125 -1.49 1.44 10.18
C MET A 125 -0.36 2.42 10.53
N THR A 126 -0.68 3.70 10.66
CA THR A 126 0.29 4.74 11.07
C THR A 126 0.79 4.49 12.49
N LYS A 127 -0.09 4.12 13.44
CA LYS A 127 0.30 3.74 14.80
C LYS A 127 1.21 2.49 14.80
N LEU A 128 0.84 1.47 14.03
CA LEU A 128 1.66 0.25 13.88
C LEU A 128 3.02 0.56 13.27
N TRP A 129 3.08 1.46 12.28
CA TRP A 129 4.33 1.88 11.67
C TRP A 129 5.28 2.55 12.67
N TRP A 130 4.77 3.43 13.54
CA TRP A 130 5.57 4.02 14.62
C TRP A 130 6.08 2.98 15.62
N GLY A 131 5.26 2.01 15.99
CA GLY A 131 5.68 0.87 16.82
C GLY A 131 6.79 0.04 16.15
N ASN A 132 6.62 -0.25 14.85
CA ASN A 132 7.62 -0.95 14.05
C ASN A 132 8.92 -0.14 13.91
N LEU A 133 8.86 1.19 13.80
CA LEU A 133 10.04 2.03 13.76
C LEU A 133 10.86 1.92 15.05
N LEU A 134 10.22 1.99 16.23
CA LEU A 134 10.92 1.82 17.51
C LEU A 134 11.55 0.42 17.61
N PHE A 135 10.82 -0.61 17.18
CA PHE A 135 11.33 -1.97 17.13
C PHE A 135 12.54 -2.09 16.18
N LEU A 136 12.45 -1.53 14.97
CA LEU A 136 13.53 -1.51 14.00
C LEU A 136 14.77 -0.77 14.53
N LEU A 137 14.60 0.37 15.19
CA LEU A 137 15.71 1.10 15.83
C LEU A 137 16.41 0.24 16.88
N SER A 138 15.66 -0.53 17.68
CA SER A 138 16.25 -1.46 18.65
C SER A 138 17.09 -2.55 17.97
N LEU A 139 16.63 -3.08 16.82
CA LEU A 139 17.36 -4.06 16.03
C LEU A 139 18.60 -3.45 15.37
N LEU A 140 18.50 -2.21 14.85
CA LEU A 140 19.64 -1.48 14.29
C LEU A 140 20.70 -1.21 15.35
N ILE A 141 20.32 -0.82 16.57
CA ILE A 141 21.25 -0.70 17.71
C ILE A 141 21.88 -2.05 18.02
N PHE A 142 21.09 -3.13 18.06
CA PHE A 142 21.60 -4.48 18.30
C PHE A 142 22.65 -4.92 17.26
N TYR A 143 22.41 -4.68 15.97
CA TYR A 143 23.33 -4.99 14.89
C TYR A 143 24.53 -4.02 14.78
N SER A 144 24.41 -2.78 15.25
CA SER A 144 25.49 -1.78 15.19
C SER A 144 26.44 -1.80 16.39
N ARG A 145 26.07 -2.45 17.51
CA ARG A 145 26.94 -2.60 18.69
C ARG A 145 28.24 -3.30 18.30
N LYS A 146 29.36 -2.59 18.46
CA LYS A 146 30.72 -3.12 18.24
C LYS A 146 30.98 -4.31 19.15
N ALA A 147 31.03 -5.52 18.59
CA ALA A 147 31.65 -6.65 19.25
C ALA A 147 33.03 -6.86 18.61
N LYS A 148 34.09 -6.67 19.39
CA LYS A 148 35.51 -6.78 18.96
C LYS A 148 35.88 -8.16 18.39
N GLN A 149 34.99 -9.14 18.48
CA GLN A 149 35.11 -10.49 17.93
C GLN A 149 33.73 -11.00 17.49
N LEU A 150 33.16 -10.45 16.41
CA LEU A 150 32.04 -11.10 15.73
C LEU A 150 32.59 -12.33 15.01
N THR A 151 32.64 -13.46 15.71
CA THR A 151 32.89 -14.75 15.06
C THR A 151 31.74 -15.08 14.11
N THR A 152 32.01 -15.90 13.12
CA THR A 152 31.03 -16.33 12.10
C THR A 152 29.81 -17.04 12.73
N GLU A 153 29.91 -17.50 13.98
CA GLU A 153 28.82 -18.12 14.74
C GLU A 153 27.96 -17.11 15.54
N SER A 154 28.29 -15.82 15.53
CA SER A 154 27.52 -14.81 16.25
C SER A 154 26.16 -14.55 15.61
N ILE A 155 25.11 -14.52 16.43
CA ILE A 155 23.74 -14.16 16.02
C ILE A 155 23.67 -12.70 15.52
N ARG A 156 24.62 -11.85 15.94
CA ARG A 156 24.71 -10.44 15.52
C ARG A 156 25.40 -10.24 14.17
N ALA A 157 26.08 -11.26 13.64
CA ALA A 157 26.70 -11.17 12.34
C ALA A 157 25.62 -11.17 11.25
N MET A 158 25.67 -10.21 10.32
CA MET A 158 24.79 -10.22 9.16
C MET A 158 24.99 -11.50 8.33
N PRO A 159 23.91 -12.15 7.87
CA PRO A 159 24.02 -13.25 6.93
C PRO A 159 24.78 -12.88 5.66
N THR A 160 25.37 -13.86 5.00
CA THR A 160 26.07 -13.63 3.73
C THR A 160 25.09 -13.23 2.63
N THR A 161 25.56 -12.53 1.59
CA THR A 161 24.71 -12.16 0.44
C THR A 161 23.97 -13.36 -0.15
N LYS A 162 24.61 -14.53 -0.22
CA LYS A 162 23.97 -15.78 -0.68
C LYS A 162 22.78 -16.19 0.20
N GLN A 163 22.94 -16.13 1.52
CA GLN A 163 21.87 -16.47 2.48
C GLN A 163 20.68 -15.50 2.37
N LYS A 164 20.96 -14.19 2.23
CA LYS A 164 19.93 -13.17 2.03
C LYS A 164 19.16 -13.40 0.73
N LEU A 165 19.86 -13.68 -0.38
CA LEU A 165 19.24 -13.95 -1.67
C LEU A 165 18.39 -15.22 -1.68
N ILE A 166 18.85 -16.30 -1.03
CA ILE A 166 18.06 -17.53 -0.90
C ILE A 166 16.79 -17.26 -0.10
N ALA A 167 16.89 -16.58 1.05
CA ALA A 167 15.72 -16.25 1.86
C ALA A 167 14.72 -15.36 1.13
N LEU A 168 15.21 -14.36 0.39
CA LEU A 168 14.36 -13.51 -0.45
C LEU A 168 13.69 -14.32 -1.57
N ALA A 169 14.44 -15.18 -2.28
CA ALA A 169 13.89 -16.02 -3.33
C ALA A 169 12.83 -16.99 -2.79
N CYS A 170 13.06 -17.62 -1.64
CA CYS A 170 12.07 -18.46 -0.96
C CYS A 170 10.81 -17.66 -0.59
N PHE A 171 10.96 -16.44 -0.06
CA PHE A 171 9.83 -15.59 0.29
C PHE A 171 9.02 -15.18 -0.94
N VAL A 172 9.69 -14.72 -2.00
CA VAL A 172 9.04 -14.34 -3.27
C VAL A 172 8.35 -15.55 -3.90
N PHE A 173 8.99 -16.72 -3.91
CA PHE A 173 8.37 -17.94 -4.40
C PHE A 173 7.11 -18.30 -3.61
N LEU A 174 7.12 -18.18 -2.29
CA LEU A 174 5.96 -18.43 -1.44
C LEU A 174 4.82 -17.47 -1.77
N VAL A 175 5.10 -16.17 -1.91
CA VAL A 175 4.09 -15.17 -2.28
C VAL A 175 3.51 -15.46 -3.68
N ILE A 176 4.36 -15.77 -4.66
CA ILE A 176 3.91 -16.12 -6.02
C ILE A 176 3.06 -17.40 -6.01
N ALA A 177 3.48 -18.43 -5.28
CA ALA A 177 2.73 -19.67 -5.15
C ALA A 177 1.37 -19.43 -4.50
N MET A 178 1.33 -18.62 -3.42
CA MET A 178 0.09 -18.22 -2.75
C MET A 178 -0.87 -17.50 -3.71
N LEU A 179 -0.37 -16.51 -4.44
CA LEU A 179 -1.16 -15.77 -5.43
C LEU A 179 -1.59 -16.64 -6.62
N GLY A 180 -0.75 -17.60 -7.04
CA GLY A 180 -1.04 -18.52 -8.13
C GLY A 180 -2.09 -19.57 -7.77
N ILE A 181 -2.13 -20.02 -6.52
CA ILE A 181 -3.10 -21.02 -6.04
C ILE A 181 -4.46 -20.38 -5.76
N TRP A 182 -4.49 -19.21 -5.11
CA TRP A 182 -5.75 -18.59 -4.66
C TRP A 182 -6.24 -17.44 -5.54
N GLY A 183 -5.39 -16.87 -6.39
CA GLY A 183 -5.70 -15.70 -7.20
C GLY A 183 -5.68 -14.39 -6.40
N PHE A 184 -5.41 -13.28 -7.09
CA PHE A 184 -5.38 -11.95 -6.46
C PHE A 184 -6.76 -11.49 -5.99
N THR A 185 -7.78 -11.53 -6.84
CA THR A 185 -9.12 -11.01 -6.54
C THR A 185 -9.79 -11.71 -5.35
N PRO A 186 -9.74 -13.05 -5.22
CA PRO A 186 -10.31 -13.73 -4.04
C PRO A 186 -9.60 -13.34 -2.74
N ILE A 187 -8.27 -13.23 -2.75
CA ILE A 187 -7.50 -12.74 -1.60
C ILE A 187 -7.90 -11.30 -1.26
N PHE A 188 -8.01 -10.44 -2.27
CA PHE A 188 -8.42 -9.05 -2.10
C PHE A 188 -9.80 -8.96 -1.44
N TYR A 189 -10.80 -9.71 -1.93
CA TYR A 189 -12.14 -9.73 -1.33
C TYR A 189 -12.14 -10.30 0.08
N TYR A 190 -11.42 -11.40 0.32
CA TYR A 190 -11.30 -11.97 1.65
C TYR A 190 -10.74 -10.96 2.66
N LEU A 191 -9.67 -10.24 2.30
CA LEU A 191 -9.11 -9.21 3.17
C LEU A 191 -10.12 -8.10 3.48
N HIS A 192 -10.98 -7.70 2.53
CA HIS A 192 -12.02 -6.71 2.81
C HIS A 192 -13.06 -7.20 3.82
N THR A 193 -13.40 -8.50 3.80
CA THR A 193 -14.33 -9.08 4.78
C THR A 193 -13.73 -9.22 6.19
N VAL A 194 -12.40 -9.26 6.32
CA VAL A 194 -11.72 -9.42 7.62
C VAL A 194 -11.32 -8.08 8.21
N ILE A 195 -10.97 -7.11 7.35
CA ILE A 195 -10.45 -5.80 7.77
C ILE A 195 -11.59 -4.82 8.06
N PHE A 196 -12.66 -4.84 7.27
CA PHE A 196 -13.77 -3.89 7.39
C PHE A 196 -14.97 -4.48 8.14
N PRO A 197 -15.80 -3.64 8.79
CA PRO A 197 -17.01 -4.10 9.48
C PRO A 197 -17.98 -4.83 8.54
N ASN A 198 -18.63 -5.90 9.03
CA ASN A 198 -19.53 -6.74 8.24
C ASN A 198 -20.80 -6.02 7.76
N ASP A 199 -21.21 -4.97 8.47
CA ASP A 199 -22.40 -4.16 8.20
C ASP A 199 -22.11 -2.96 7.28
N HIS A 200 -20.84 -2.75 6.92
CA HIS A 200 -20.42 -1.67 6.03
C HIS A 200 -20.22 -2.18 4.60
N GLN A 201 -20.83 -1.51 3.62
CA GLN A 201 -20.64 -1.86 2.21
C GLN A 201 -19.21 -1.49 1.77
N TRP A 202 -18.42 -2.49 1.39
CA TRP A 202 -17.08 -2.29 0.84
C TRP A 202 -17.00 -2.56 -0.67
N PHE A 203 -17.90 -3.40 -1.20
CA PHE A 203 -17.95 -3.74 -2.62
C PHE A 203 -18.95 -2.85 -3.36
N PHE A 204 -18.50 -2.27 -4.48
CA PHE A 204 -19.31 -1.38 -5.30
C PHE A 204 -19.16 -1.74 -6.77
N TYR A 205 -20.28 -1.86 -7.49
CA TYR A 205 -20.24 -2.01 -8.95
C TYR A 205 -19.91 -0.66 -9.60
N TYR A 206 -19.20 -0.71 -10.73
CA TYR A 206 -18.85 0.49 -11.49
C TYR A 206 -20.06 1.32 -11.91
N GLN A 207 -21.20 0.68 -12.23
CA GLN A 207 -22.44 1.35 -12.58
C GLN A 207 -23.19 1.94 -11.37
N ASP A 208 -22.71 1.76 -10.15
CA ASP A 208 -23.35 2.30 -8.96
C ASP A 208 -22.46 3.35 -8.29
N SER A 209 -21.14 3.24 -8.45
CA SER A 209 -20.15 4.01 -7.69
C SER A 209 -19.20 4.80 -8.59
N LEU A 210 -19.17 6.12 -8.39
CA LEU A 210 -18.15 6.97 -8.98
C LEU A 210 -16.78 6.71 -8.35
N MET A 211 -16.72 6.40 -7.05
CA MET A 211 -15.46 6.01 -6.39
C MET A 211 -14.83 4.78 -7.04
N ALA A 212 -15.60 3.71 -7.22
CA ALA A 212 -15.13 2.49 -7.88
C ALA A 212 -14.77 2.72 -9.34
N SER A 213 -15.52 3.56 -10.07
CA SER A 213 -15.22 3.89 -11.48
C SER A 213 -13.94 4.73 -11.62
N LEU A 214 -13.75 5.75 -10.78
CA LEU A 214 -12.54 6.57 -10.75
C LEU A 214 -11.32 5.75 -10.35
N MET A 215 -11.49 4.75 -9.48
CA MET A 215 -10.39 3.91 -9.04
C MET A 215 -10.21 2.65 -9.90
N LYS A 216 -11.14 2.27 -10.79
CA LYS A 216 -11.12 0.98 -11.49
C LYS A 216 -10.73 -0.18 -10.54
N ALA A 217 -11.38 -0.25 -9.39
CA ALA A 217 -11.05 -1.22 -8.34
C ALA A 217 -11.39 -2.67 -8.79
N PRO A 218 -10.48 -3.64 -8.69
CA PRO A 218 -9.24 -3.62 -7.88
C PRO A 218 -7.95 -3.32 -8.66
N ASP A 219 -8.02 -3.01 -9.97
CA ASP A 219 -6.86 -2.94 -10.87
C ASP A 219 -5.86 -1.84 -10.46
N ILE A 220 -6.35 -0.63 -10.12
CA ILE A 220 -5.44 0.44 -9.67
C ILE A 220 -4.74 0.08 -8.36
N PHE A 221 -5.41 -0.65 -7.47
CA PHE A 221 -4.84 -1.04 -6.20
C PHE A 221 -3.72 -2.06 -6.39
N ALA A 222 -3.83 -2.96 -7.37
CA ALA A 222 -2.74 -3.85 -7.75
C ALA A 222 -1.53 -3.07 -8.28
N ALA A 223 -1.75 -2.07 -9.14
CA ALA A 223 -0.71 -1.22 -9.68
C ALA A 223 0.00 -0.39 -8.58
N ILE A 224 -0.78 0.25 -7.70
CA ILE A 224 -0.27 1.01 -6.55
C ILE A 224 0.51 0.08 -5.60
N ALA A 225 0.02 -1.14 -5.32
CA ALA A 225 0.75 -2.09 -4.49
C ALA A 225 2.13 -2.45 -5.09
N GLY A 226 2.21 -2.65 -6.41
CA GLY A 226 3.47 -2.87 -7.12
C GLY A 226 4.43 -1.69 -7.02
N GLN A 227 3.93 -0.46 -7.21
CA GLN A 227 4.69 0.77 -7.03
C GLN A 227 5.25 0.90 -5.62
N LEU A 228 4.39 0.69 -4.61
CA LEU A 228 4.79 0.80 -3.21
C LEU A 228 5.86 -0.23 -2.85
N LEU A 229 5.71 -1.46 -3.34
CA LEU A 229 6.68 -2.52 -3.13
C LEU A 229 8.03 -2.19 -3.77
N LEU A 230 8.04 -1.66 -5.00
CA LEU A 230 9.28 -1.29 -5.70
C LEU A 230 10.09 -0.26 -4.89
N ILE A 231 9.46 0.84 -4.47
CA ILE A 231 10.12 1.89 -3.68
C ILE A 231 10.59 1.33 -2.32
N ALA A 232 9.75 0.52 -1.66
CA ALA A 232 10.09 -0.08 -0.38
C ALA A 232 11.30 -1.02 -0.48
N LEU A 233 11.37 -1.86 -1.52
CA LEU A 233 12.49 -2.77 -1.75
C LEU A 233 13.79 -1.99 -2.01
N LEU A 234 13.76 -0.93 -2.82
CA LEU A 234 14.95 -0.09 -3.05
C LEU A 234 15.48 0.50 -1.74
N LEU A 235 14.59 1.05 -0.90
CA LEU A 235 14.97 1.62 0.38
C LEU A 235 15.51 0.55 1.36
N ALA A 236 14.85 -0.60 1.46
CA ALA A 236 15.28 -1.70 2.30
C ALA A 236 16.65 -2.24 1.88
N LEU A 237 16.89 -2.38 0.56
CA LEU A 237 18.18 -2.81 0.00
C LEU A 237 19.30 -1.83 0.37
N ILE A 238 19.06 -0.52 0.28
CA ILE A 238 20.04 0.51 0.63
C ILE A 238 20.42 0.39 2.11
N ILE A 239 19.43 0.32 3.01
CA ILE A 239 19.66 0.26 4.46
C ILE A 239 20.40 -1.03 4.85
N ASP A 240 19.96 -2.18 4.34
CA ASP A 240 20.63 -3.47 4.58
C ASP A 240 22.07 -3.48 4.05
N ALA A 241 22.30 -2.88 2.87
CA ALA A 241 23.64 -2.78 2.27
C ALA A 241 24.58 -1.90 3.12
N ILE A 242 24.10 -0.75 3.61
CA ILE A 242 24.87 0.14 4.50
C ILE A 242 25.26 -0.60 5.78
N LEU A 243 24.29 -1.25 6.44
CA LEU A 243 24.56 -1.97 7.69
C LEU A 243 25.51 -3.16 7.48
N SER A 244 25.34 -3.89 6.37
CA SER A 244 26.23 -4.99 5.99
C SER A 244 27.65 -4.51 5.66
N ARG A 245 27.81 -3.32 5.08
CA ARG A 245 29.14 -2.71 4.85
C ARG A 245 29.78 -2.25 6.16
N TYR A 246 29.00 -1.60 7.03
CA TYR A 246 29.47 -1.16 8.34
C TYR A 246 30.03 -2.30 9.19
N GLN A 247 29.40 -3.48 9.15
CA GLN A 247 29.89 -4.67 9.85
C GLN A 247 31.11 -5.34 9.19
N ARG A 248 31.32 -5.17 7.88
CA ARG A 248 32.44 -5.80 7.13
C ARG A 248 33.72 -4.97 7.09
N GLN A 249 33.64 -3.65 7.31
CA GLN A 249 34.80 -2.74 7.29
C GLN A 249 35.64 -2.80 8.58
N LYS A 250 35.47 -3.82 9.42
CA LYS A 250 36.19 -4.06 10.67
C LYS A 250 36.38 -5.55 10.90
#